data_AF-A0AAQ1KSY9-F1
#
_entry.id   AF-A0AAQ1KSY9-F1
#
_cell.length_a   1.000
_cell.length_b   1.000
_cell.length_c   1.000
_cell.angle_alpha   90.00
_cell.angle_beta   90.00
_cell.angle_gamma   90.00
#
_symmetry.space_group_name_H-M   'P 1'
#
loop_
_entity.id
_entity.type
_entity.pdbx_description
1 polymer ?
#
loop_
_entity_poly.entity_id
_entity_poly.type
_entity_poly.pdbx_seq_one_letter_code
_entity_poly.pdbx_strand_id
1 'polypeptide(L)'
;MKLDAVYYEQAIFDYPLGRQIRDEYGDLPWIPIESHNSIREMQERPNDQFGHMKRNLIAGIRKTHKYVENHKVSDYLVPYTSSGCTAMCLYCYLVCNYNKCAYLRLFVNREQMTGRGRGRYCYRAESRAEAQRYLRAEIRRVLGNVPILYIS
;
A
#
# COMPACT_ATOMS: atom_id res chain seq x y z
N MET A 1 8.49 17.00 0.53
CA MET A 1 8.59 16.37 -0.81
C MET A 1 7.42 16.90 -1.63
N LYS A 2 7.64 17.42 -2.84
CA LYS A 2 6.57 17.97 -3.68
C LYS A 2 6.25 16.95 -4.79
N LEU A 3 4.99 16.57 -4.91
CA LEU A 3 4.49 15.71 -5.98
C LEU A 3 4.12 16.57 -7.19
N ASP A 4 4.32 16.05 -8.41
CA ASP A 4 4.04 16.77 -9.65
C ASP A 4 2.62 16.48 -10.16
N ALA A 5 2.14 15.23 -10.07
CA ALA A 5 0.80 14.81 -10.46
C ALA A 5 0.34 13.55 -9.71
N VAL A 6 -0.98 13.31 -9.73
CA VAL A 6 -1.62 12.09 -9.21
C VAL A 6 -2.24 11.31 -10.36
N TYR A 7 -1.77 10.08 -10.57
CA TYR A 7 -2.37 9.12 -11.49
C TYR A 7 -3.29 8.20 -10.71
N TYR A 8 -4.52 8.00 -11.14
CA TYR A 8 -5.50 7.30 -10.31
C TYR A 8 -6.46 6.37 -11.07
N GLU A 9 -6.80 5.24 -10.45
CA GLU A 9 -7.92 4.40 -10.88
C GLU A 9 -9.24 4.98 -10.37
N GLN A 10 -10.30 5.03 -11.18
CA GLN A 10 -11.56 5.70 -10.78
C GLN A 10 -12.18 5.13 -9.49
N ALA A 11 -12.06 3.83 -9.28
CA ALA A 11 -12.62 3.14 -8.11
C ALA A 11 -11.94 3.51 -6.78
N ILE A 12 -10.86 4.30 -6.76
CA ILE A 12 -10.25 4.69 -5.48
C ILE A 12 -11.17 5.54 -4.61
N PHE A 13 -12.10 6.30 -5.21
CA PHE A 13 -12.99 7.20 -4.47
C PHE A 13 -14.05 6.47 -3.64
N ASP A 14 -14.26 5.18 -3.90
CA ASP A 14 -15.10 4.32 -3.08
C ASP A 14 -14.50 4.14 -1.66
N TYR A 15 -13.17 4.25 -1.55
CA TYR A 15 -12.44 4.03 -0.31
C TYR A 15 -12.17 5.36 0.42
N PRO A 16 -12.26 5.39 1.77
CA PRO A 16 -11.98 6.60 2.56
C PRO A 16 -10.62 7.21 2.28
N LEU A 17 -9.59 6.38 2.10
CA LEU A 17 -8.24 6.87 1.81
C LEU A 17 -8.16 7.55 0.45
N GLY A 18 -8.90 7.08 -0.56
CA GLY A 18 -8.92 7.72 -1.88
C GLY A 18 -9.52 9.13 -1.81
N ARG A 19 -10.58 9.30 -1.02
CA ARG A 19 -11.16 10.64 -0.75
C ARG A 19 -10.19 11.53 0.02
N GLN A 20 -9.52 11.00 1.04
CA GLN A 20 -8.51 11.76 1.79
C GLN A 20 -7.35 12.23 0.88
N ILE A 21 -6.85 11.38 -0.01
CA ILE A 21 -5.80 11.76 -0.97
C ILE A 21 -6.30 12.87 -1.91
N ARG A 22 -7.59 12.83 -2.28
CA ARG A 22 -8.21 13.88 -3.10
C ARG A 22 -8.26 15.22 -2.39
N ASP A 23 -8.59 15.22 -1.11
CA ASP A 23 -8.65 16.44 -0.30
C ASP A 23 -7.24 17.00 -0.05
N GLU A 24 -6.25 16.15 0.20
CA GLU A 24 -4.87 16.55 0.50
C GLU A 24 -4.10 17.04 -0.74
N TYR A 25 -4.34 16.44 -1.90
CA TYR A 25 -3.62 16.72 -3.15
C TYR A 25 -4.53 17.29 -4.25
N GLY A 26 -5.60 17.98 -3.86
CA GLY A 26 -6.60 18.53 -4.78
C GLY A 26 -6.04 19.55 -5.78
N ASP A 27 -4.98 20.26 -5.41
CA ASP A 27 -4.34 21.29 -6.23
C ASP A 27 -3.44 20.73 -7.34
N LEU A 28 -3.11 19.44 -7.30
CA LEU A 28 -2.26 18.80 -8.30
C LEU A 28 -3.08 18.40 -9.55
N PRO A 29 -2.44 18.16 -10.70
CA PRO A 29 -3.07 17.50 -11.84
C PRO A 29 -3.47 16.05 -11.50
N TRP A 30 -4.72 15.68 -11.83
CA TRP A 30 -5.24 14.32 -11.64
C TRP A 30 -5.50 13.64 -12.98
N ILE A 31 -4.77 12.57 -13.24
CA ILE A 31 -4.78 11.86 -14.53
C ILE A 31 -5.43 10.47 -14.33
N PRO A 32 -6.57 10.19 -14.97
CA PRO A 32 -7.21 8.89 -14.84
C PRO A 32 -6.39 7.82 -15.57
N ILE A 33 -6.27 6.64 -14.96
CA ILE A 33 -5.63 5.46 -15.54
C ILE A 33 -6.54 4.24 -15.43
N GLU A 34 -6.41 3.33 -16.40
CA GLU A 34 -7.12 2.05 -16.37
C GLU A 34 -6.52 1.06 -15.36
N SER A 35 -5.18 1.12 -15.19
CA SER A 35 -4.44 0.15 -14.38
C SER A 35 -3.18 0.75 -13.79
N HIS A 36 -3.04 0.65 -12.47
CA HIS A 36 -1.80 1.00 -11.74
C HIS A 36 -0.59 0.12 -12.10
N ASN A 37 -0.77 -0.97 -12.87
CA ASN A 37 0.32 -1.83 -13.33
C ASN A 37 0.84 -1.46 -14.73
N SER A 38 0.05 -0.73 -15.53
CA SER A 38 0.42 -0.41 -16.91
C SER A 38 -0.05 1.00 -17.25
N ILE A 39 0.84 1.96 -17.02
CA ILE A 39 0.62 3.38 -17.37
C ILE A 39 1.39 3.65 -18.67
N ARG A 40 0.67 3.66 -19.79
CA ARG A 40 1.24 3.79 -21.15
C ARG A 40 2.16 5.01 -21.28
N GLU A 41 1.69 6.17 -20.80
CA GLU A 41 2.45 7.42 -20.82
C GLU A 41 3.84 7.30 -20.16
N MET A 42 3.95 6.56 -19.06
CA MET A 42 5.22 6.37 -18.35
C MET A 42 6.11 5.31 -19.02
N GLN A 43 5.51 4.31 -19.67
CA GLN A 43 6.25 3.26 -20.36
C GLN A 43 6.92 3.79 -21.64
N GLU A 44 6.23 4.66 -22.38
CA GLU A 44 6.71 5.24 -23.63
C GLU A 44 7.78 6.33 -23.41
N ARG A 45 7.84 6.94 -22.22
CA ARG A 45 8.83 7.99 -21.90
C ARG A 45 10.27 7.45 -21.89
N PRO A 46 11.26 8.27 -22.33
CA PRO A 46 12.67 7.92 -22.29
C PRO A 46 13.21 7.80 -20.84
N ASN A 47 14.36 7.14 -20.67
CA ASN A 47 14.91 6.80 -19.35
C ASN A 47 15.40 8.01 -18.55
N ASP A 48 15.78 9.10 -19.21
CA ASP A 48 16.13 10.37 -18.58
C ASP A 48 14.96 10.99 -17.80
N GLN A 49 13.71 10.72 -18.22
CA GLN A 49 12.49 11.13 -17.54
C GLN A 49 12.17 10.32 -16.28
N PHE A 50 12.95 9.27 -15.96
CA PHE A 50 12.70 8.41 -14.80
C PHE A 50 12.64 9.19 -13.48
N GLY A 51 13.51 10.19 -13.32
CA GLY A 51 13.49 11.05 -12.14
C GLY A 51 12.20 11.87 -12.00
N HIS A 52 11.60 12.31 -13.10
CA HIS A 52 10.31 13.01 -13.10
C HIS A 52 9.16 12.06 -12.80
N MET A 53 9.16 10.87 -13.40
CA MET A 53 8.14 9.85 -13.14
C MET A 53 8.06 9.46 -11.66
N LYS A 54 9.19 9.47 -10.94
CA LYS A 54 9.26 9.20 -9.50
C LYS A 54 8.62 10.27 -8.60
N ARG A 55 8.32 11.46 -9.14
CA ARG A 55 7.64 12.56 -8.44
C ARG A 55 6.12 12.49 -8.56
N ASN A 56 5.60 11.53 -9.31
CA ASN A 56 4.17 11.28 -9.42
C ASN A 56 3.72 10.28 -8.36
N LEU A 57 2.50 10.48 -7.85
CA LEU A 57 1.83 9.51 -6.99
C LEU A 57 0.86 8.69 -7.85
N ILE A 58 0.94 7.37 -7.77
CA ILE A 58 0.01 6.48 -8.45
C ILE A 58 -0.92 5.89 -7.39
N ALA A 59 -2.20 6.25 -7.40
CA ALA A 59 -3.22 5.74 -6.50
C ALA A 59 -4.05 4.64 -7.18
N GLY A 60 -4.18 3.48 -6.55
CA GLY A 60 -4.94 2.37 -7.12
C GLY A 60 -5.52 1.42 -6.07
N ILE A 61 -6.14 0.35 -6.54
CA ILE A 61 -6.69 -0.71 -5.69
C ILE A 61 -5.82 -1.95 -5.82
N ARG A 62 -5.39 -2.50 -4.68
CA ARG A 62 -4.69 -3.77 -4.66
C ARG A 62 -5.68 -4.89 -4.97
N LYS A 63 -5.51 -5.56 -6.11
CA LYS A 63 -6.36 -6.70 -6.52
C LYS A 63 -5.88 -8.05 -5.94
N THR A 64 -4.60 -8.14 -5.59
CA THR A 64 -3.98 -9.37 -5.07
C THR A 64 -3.65 -9.24 -3.59
N HIS A 65 -4.37 -10.01 -2.75
CA HIS A 65 -4.21 -10.06 -1.28
C HIS A 65 -3.52 -11.33 -0.77
N LYS A 66 -2.87 -12.08 -1.68
CA LYS A 66 -2.15 -13.31 -1.33
C LYS A 66 -0.83 -13.01 -0.63
N TYR A 67 -0.50 -13.86 0.32
CA TYR A 67 0.79 -13.87 1.00
C TYR A 67 1.83 -14.58 0.12
N VAL A 68 2.97 -13.93 -0.07
CA VAL A 68 4.09 -14.49 -0.83
C VAL A 68 5.10 -15.08 0.14
N GLU A 69 5.52 -16.31 -0.07
CA GLU A 69 6.60 -16.90 0.76
C GLU A 69 7.89 -16.10 0.62
N ASN A 70 8.59 -15.95 1.73
CA ASN A 70 9.84 -15.26 1.81
C ASN A 70 10.79 -16.06 2.71
N HIS A 71 12.07 -16.04 2.37
CA HIS A 71 13.11 -16.75 3.12
C HIS A 71 14.28 -15.83 3.46
N LYS A 72 14.07 -14.52 3.38
CA LYS A 72 15.11 -13.51 3.63
C LYS A 72 15.04 -12.94 5.04
N VAL A 73 13.88 -12.40 5.39
CA VAL A 73 13.67 -11.63 6.63
C VAL A 73 12.39 -12.01 7.38
N SER A 74 11.49 -12.72 6.72
CA SER A 74 10.20 -13.15 7.24
C SER A 74 9.78 -14.40 6.47
N ASP A 75 8.91 -15.24 7.05
CA ASP A 75 8.36 -16.40 6.34
C ASP A 75 7.45 -16.00 5.18
N TYR A 76 6.82 -14.83 5.28
CA TYR A 76 5.90 -14.31 4.28
C TYR A 76 5.98 -12.79 4.12
N LEU A 77 5.65 -12.33 2.91
CA LEU A 77 5.34 -10.94 2.60
C LEU A 77 3.82 -10.77 2.56
N VAL A 78 3.32 -9.84 3.36
CA VAL A 78 1.92 -9.40 3.33
C VAL A 78 1.66 -8.54 2.10
N PRO A 79 0.41 -8.44 1.61
CA PRO A 79 0.06 -7.45 0.59
C PRO A 79 0.33 -6.04 1.12
N TYR A 80 1.39 -5.42 0.62
CA TYR A 80 1.80 -4.08 1.03
C TYR A 80 0.80 -3.01 0.60
N THR A 81 0.62 -2.01 1.46
CA THR A 81 -0.19 -0.81 1.18
C THR A 81 0.40 0.11 0.12
N SER A 82 1.65 -0.13 -0.27
CA SER A 82 2.35 0.60 -1.33
C SER A 82 3.33 -0.31 -2.08
N SER A 83 3.78 0.14 -3.24
CA SER A 83 4.91 -0.47 -3.95
C SER A 83 5.73 0.59 -4.68
N GLY A 84 7.01 0.31 -4.93
CA GLY A 84 7.93 1.31 -5.46
C GLY A 84 8.30 2.37 -4.42
N CYS A 85 9.04 3.40 -4.83
CA CYS A 85 9.55 4.43 -3.94
C CYS A 85 9.86 5.71 -4.72
N THR A 86 9.71 6.87 -4.08
CA THR A 86 10.08 8.17 -4.66
C THR A 86 11.59 8.44 -4.64
N ALA A 87 12.34 7.73 -3.79
CA ALA A 87 13.78 7.87 -3.67
C ALA A 87 14.53 7.32 -4.91
N MET A 88 15.74 7.85 -5.13
CA MET A 88 16.61 7.54 -6.26
C MET A 88 17.95 6.96 -5.77
N CYS A 89 17.91 5.91 -4.95
CA CYS A 89 19.13 5.25 -4.49
C CYS A 89 19.86 4.57 -5.66
N LEU A 90 21.14 4.86 -5.85
CA LEU A 90 21.97 4.28 -6.92
C LEU A 90 22.00 2.74 -6.90
N TYR A 91 21.84 2.15 -5.72
CA TYR A 91 21.87 0.69 -5.48
C TYR A 91 20.47 0.06 -5.34
N CYS A 92 19.40 0.76 -5.77
CA CYS A 92 18.04 0.29 -5.53
C CYS A 92 17.70 -0.98 -6.34
N TYR A 93 17.55 -2.11 -5.66
CA TYR A 93 17.16 -3.39 -6.30
C TYR A 93 15.76 -3.34 -6.94
N LEU A 94 14.89 -2.42 -6.52
CA LEU A 94 13.55 -2.26 -7.12
C LEU A 94 13.65 -1.80 -8.57
N VAL A 95 14.69 -1.04 -8.93
CA VAL A 95 14.92 -0.64 -10.33
C VAL A 95 15.30 -1.86 -11.16
N CYS A 96 16.04 -2.83 -10.61
CA CYS A 96 16.35 -4.07 -11.32
C CYS A 96 15.11 -4.94 -11.59
N ASN A 97 14.08 -4.85 -10.73
CA ASN A 97 12.87 -5.68 -10.82
C ASN A 97 11.71 -4.99 -11.55
N TYR A 98 11.53 -3.69 -11.32
CA TYR A 98 10.42 -2.89 -11.88
C TYR A 98 10.88 -1.92 -12.98
N ASN A 99 12.18 -1.77 -13.20
CA ASN A 99 12.75 -0.83 -14.17
C ASN A 99 12.13 0.57 -14.03
N LYS A 100 11.67 1.18 -15.15
CA LYS A 100 10.97 2.47 -15.16
C LYS A 100 9.70 2.51 -14.31
N CYS A 101 9.14 1.37 -13.91
CA CYS A 101 7.93 1.29 -13.08
C CYS A 101 8.21 1.37 -11.56
N ALA A 102 9.44 1.65 -11.13
CA ALA A 102 9.82 1.77 -9.72
C ALA A 102 9.39 3.10 -9.05
N TYR A 103 8.33 3.74 -9.55
CA TYR A 103 7.67 4.91 -8.95
C TYR A 103 6.70 4.52 -7.83
N LEU A 104 6.30 5.48 -6.99
CA LEU A 104 5.47 5.22 -5.82
C LEU A 104 4.01 4.94 -6.21
N ARG A 105 3.57 3.70 -5.96
CA ARG A 105 2.17 3.29 -6.01
C ARG A 105 1.62 3.15 -4.59
N LEU A 106 0.45 3.71 -4.34
CA LEU A 106 -0.27 3.66 -3.07
C LEU A 106 -1.63 3.00 -3.27
N PHE A 107 -1.94 2.03 -2.42
CA PHE A 107 -3.19 1.27 -2.49
C PHE A 107 -4.17 1.73 -1.42
N VAL A 108 -5.41 2.05 -1.84
CA VAL A 108 -6.41 2.67 -0.97
C VAL A 108 -7.25 1.69 -0.15
N ASN A 109 -7.35 0.44 -0.59
CA ASN A 109 -8.16 -0.62 0.02
C ASN A 109 -7.45 -1.33 1.18
N ARG A 110 -6.95 -0.56 2.16
CA ARG A 110 -6.15 -1.05 3.30
C ARG A 110 -6.88 -2.10 4.13
N GLU A 111 -8.18 -1.94 4.29
CA GLU A 111 -9.07 -2.87 4.98
C GLU A 111 -9.14 -4.25 4.31
N GLN A 112 -8.86 -4.36 3.01
CA GLN A 112 -8.75 -5.64 2.32
C GLN A 112 -7.34 -6.24 2.41
N MET A 113 -6.33 -5.42 2.69
CA MET A 113 -4.93 -5.82 2.88
C MET A 113 -4.65 -6.29 4.32
N THR A 114 -5.67 -6.74 5.04
CA THR A 114 -5.50 -7.32 6.38
C THR A 114 -4.85 -8.69 6.28
N GLY A 115 -3.88 -8.90 7.15
CA GLY A 115 -3.21 -10.17 7.21
C GLY A 115 -4.12 -11.29 7.70
N ARG A 116 -4.54 -12.19 6.80
CA ARG A 116 -5.01 -13.53 7.17
C ARG A 116 -3.80 -14.46 7.08
N GLY A 117 -3.23 -14.85 8.22
CA GLY A 117 -2.04 -15.72 8.22
C GLY A 117 -2.23 -16.94 7.31
N ARG A 118 -1.15 -17.44 6.70
CA ARG A 118 -1.16 -18.68 5.89
C ARG A 118 -1.31 -19.96 6.73
N GLY A 119 -1.74 -19.84 7.98
CA GLY A 119 -2.21 -21.00 8.71
C GLY A 119 -3.39 -21.60 7.95
N ARG A 120 -3.34 -22.90 7.61
CA ARG A 120 -4.54 -23.64 7.18
C ARG A 120 -5.69 -23.48 8.18
N TYR A 121 -5.35 -23.11 9.41
CA TYR A 121 -6.24 -22.83 10.52
C TYR A 121 -6.08 -21.38 10.94
N CYS A 122 -7.19 -20.65 10.88
CA CYS A 122 -7.38 -19.40 11.61
C CYS A 122 -8.43 -19.64 12.70
N TYR A 123 -8.34 -18.93 13.82
CA TYR A 123 -9.44 -18.91 14.78
C TYR A 123 -10.70 -18.38 14.09
N ARG A 124 -11.87 -18.95 14.45
CA ARG A 124 -13.15 -18.44 14.00
C ARG A 124 -13.27 -16.96 14.35
N ALA A 125 -13.96 -16.19 13.51
CA ALA A 125 -14.10 -14.75 13.69
C ALA A 125 -14.61 -14.38 15.09
N GLU A 126 -15.53 -15.18 15.63
CA GLU A 126 -16.08 -15.03 16.97
C GLU A 126 -15.03 -15.22 18.08
N SER A 127 -14.28 -16.33 18.04
CA SER A 127 -13.20 -16.62 19.00
C SER A 127 -12.09 -15.57 18.94
N ARG A 128 -11.77 -15.09 17.74
CA ARG A 128 -10.79 -14.00 17.56
C ARG A 128 -11.30 -12.69 18.15
N ALA A 129 -12.58 -12.35 17.94
CA ALA A 129 -13.18 -11.15 18.50
C ALA A 129 -13.20 -11.19 20.03
N GLU A 130 -13.53 -12.35 20.61
CA GLU A 130 -13.48 -12.58 22.06
C GLU A 130 -12.08 -12.38 22.62
N ALA A 131 -11.08 -13.05 22.04
CA ALA A 131 -9.68 -12.92 22.45
C ALA A 131 -9.18 -11.47 22.31
N GLN A 132 -9.55 -10.78 21.23
CA GLN A 132 -9.19 -9.38 21.02
C GLN A 132 -9.79 -8.46 22.10
N ARG A 133 -11.05 -8.68 22.52
CA ARG A 133 -11.65 -7.93 23.63
C ARG A 133 -10.89 -8.19 24.93
N TYR A 134 -10.58 -9.45 25.22
CA TYR A 134 -9.84 -9.83 26.42
C TYR A 134 -8.47 -9.16 26.46
N LEU A 135 -7.69 -9.27 25.37
CA LEU A 135 -6.36 -8.66 25.29
C LEU A 135 -6.42 -7.13 25.42
N ARG A 136 -7.40 -6.47 24.80
CA ARG A 136 -7.58 -5.01 24.96
C ARG A 136 -7.90 -4.62 26.40
N ALA A 137 -8.72 -5.41 27.08
CA ALA A 137 -9.06 -5.18 28.48
C ALA A 137 -7.83 -5.36 29.39
N GLU A 138 -7.06 -6.43 29.19
CA GLU A 138 -5.85 -6.71 29.98
C GLU A 138 -4.74 -5.69 29.72
N ILE A 139 -4.51 -5.32 28.46
CA ILE A 139 -3.56 -4.25 28.12
C ILE A 139 -3.98 -2.94 28.77
N ARG A 140 -5.28 -2.61 28.75
CA ARG A 140 -5.78 -1.42 29.43
C ARG A 140 -5.59 -1.49 30.94
N ARG A 141 -5.81 -2.65 31.53
CA ARG A 141 -5.64 -2.88 32.98
C ARG A 141 -4.18 -2.72 33.42
N VAL A 142 -3.24 -3.24 32.63
CA VAL A 142 -1.82 -3.29 32.98
C VAL A 142 -1.07 -2.03 32.54
N LEU A 143 -1.33 -1.55 31.33
CA LEU A 143 -0.58 -0.46 30.69
C LEU A 143 -1.38 0.86 30.60
N GLY A 144 -2.65 0.87 31.04
CA GLY A 144 -3.50 2.05 30.97
C GLY A 144 -3.97 2.34 29.54
N ASN A 145 -4.16 3.63 29.22
CA ASN A 145 -4.76 4.03 27.94
C ASN A 145 -3.71 4.14 26.82
N VAL A 146 -3.08 3.02 26.47
CA VAL A 146 -2.11 2.94 25.38
C VAL A 146 -2.80 2.73 24.01
N PRO A 147 -2.32 3.39 22.94
CA PRO A 147 -2.85 3.20 21.60
C PRO A 147 -2.46 1.82 21.03
N ILE A 148 -3.44 0.92 20.89
CA ILE A 148 -3.26 -0.40 20.28
C ILE A 148 -3.55 -0.29 18.79
N LEU A 149 -2.49 -0.32 17.96
CA LEU A 149 -2.57 -0.20 16.51
C LEU A 149 -3.28 -1.38 15.86
N TYR A 150 -2.94 -2.61 16.24
CA TYR A 150 -3.64 -3.83 15.82
C TYR A 150 -3.41 -4.98 16.81
N ILE A 151 -4.29 -5.98 16.77
CA ILE A 151 -4.11 -7.28 17.44
C ILE A 151 -4.25 -8.34 16.35
N SER A 152 -3.15 -9.03 16.06
CA SER A 152 -3.03 -10.02 14.99
C SER A 152 -3.58 -11.38 15.38
#